data_AF-A0A2A5QRW1-F1
#
_entry.id   AF-A0A2A5QRW1-F1
#
_cell.length_a   1.000
_cell.length_b   1.000
_cell.length_c   1.000
_cell.angle_alpha   90.00
_cell.angle_beta   90.00
_cell.angle_gamma   90.00
#
_symmetry.space_group_name_H-M   'P 1'
#
loop_
_entity.id
_entity.type
_entity.pdbx_description
1 polymer ?
#
loop_
_entity_poly.entity_id
_entity_poly.type
_entity_poly.pdbx_seq_one_letter_code
_entity_poly.pdbx_strand_id
1 'polypeptide(L)'
;MQFVEEIVVDEFLPTVRSLLAGDLRDRGFTQSEVAEVLGISQSAVSKYAHGEVTVNDRIAADERVQDLVDALGTGLAAGEVSPVQALIELEILIRDLESGGDLLAQLHEEAVPELADHGSSFRVHDPESDLRTSERVLSSLRRGLGMLETTSGFTGLIPAVGSNLVACIPDAEDVDDVAGVPGRIFDVKGRTTVPADPEFGVSEHVARVLLAARRHGGAATAAINITYEPELVDELIERGHVAAEFDESGDVASSVGAAIEDERDATVLYQTGGIGIEPLIYVLGPDAESVAETIRSLV
;
A
#
# COMPACT_ATOMS: atom_id res chain seq x y z
N MET A 1 -9.39 12.81 9.64
CA MET A 1 -9.86 11.47 9.26
C MET A 1 -11.36 11.55 9.13
N GLN A 2 -11.83 11.59 7.88
CA GLN A 2 -13.22 11.40 7.51
C GLN A 2 -13.26 10.14 6.64
N PHE A 3 -14.24 9.29 6.84
CA PHE A 3 -14.42 8.06 6.08
C PHE A 3 -15.27 8.32 4.83
N VAL A 4 -15.07 7.55 3.76
CA VAL A 4 -15.92 7.67 2.56
C VAL A 4 -17.36 7.26 2.89
N GLU A 5 -17.56 6.35 3.84
CA GLU A 5 -18.89 5.98 4.34
C GLU A 5 -19.63 7.16 4.98
N GLU A 6 -18.92 8.14 5.55
CA GLU A 6 -19.55 9.38 6.04
C GLU A 6 -20.08 10.21 4.87
N ILE A 7 -19.35 10.30 3.76
CA ILE A 7 -19.81 10.96 2.52
C ILE A 7 -21.00 10.20 1.91
N VAL A 8 -20.98 8.87 1.93
CA VAL A 8 -22.11 8.06 1.47
C VAL A 8 -23.36 8.37 2.29
N VAL A 9 -23.24 8.44 3.62
CA VAL A 9 -24.38 8.70 4.51
C VAL A 9 -24.89 10.14 4.41
N ASP A 10 -23.98 11.11 4.29
CA ASP A 10 -24.32 12.54 4.35
C ASP A 10 -24.68 13.15 2.99
N GLU A 11 -24.20 12.56 1.88
CA GLU A 11 -24.37 13.12 0.53
C GLU A 11 -25.01 12.16 -0.46
N PHE A 12 -24.50 10.92 -0.58
CA PHE A 12 -25.00 9.96 -1.57
C PHE A 12 -26.41 9.46 -1.25
N LEU A 13 -26.61 8.85 -0.08
CA LEU A 13 -27.90 8.26 0.31
C LEU A 13 -29.02 9.30 0.36
N PRO A 14 -28.82 10.54 0.87
CA PRO A 14 -29.85 11.56 0.83
C PRO A 14 -30.21 11.98 -0.59
N THR A 15 -29.22 12.12 -1.48
CA THR A 15 -29.42 12.46 -2.89
C THR A 15 -30.22 11.37 -3.61
N VAL A 16 -29.74 10.12 -3.57
CA VAL A 16 -30.38 8.99 -4.27
C VAL A 16 -31.78 8.71 -3.74
N ARG A 17 -31.99 8.77 -2.41
CA ARG A 17 -33.33 8.61 -1.83
C ARG A 17 -34.27 9.72 -2.25
N SER A 18 -33.78 10.95 -2.39
CA SER A 18 -34.59 12.07 -2.89
C SER A 18 -35.03 11.85 -4.33
N LEU A 19 -34.10 11.45 -5.20
CA LEU A 19 -34.37 11.14 -6.61
C LEU A 19 -35.37 9.99 -6.75
N LEU A 20 -35.12 8.86 -6.07
CA LEU A 20 -35.98 7.68 -6.12
C LEU A 20 -37.36 7.94 -5.51
N ALA A 21 -37.45 8.72 -4.42
CA ALA A 21 -38.73 9.13 -3.85
C ALA A 21 -39.51 10.05 -4.79
N GLY A 22 -38.83 10.96 -5.50
CA GLY A 22 -39.43 11.81 -6.52
C GLY A 22 -40.00 11.00 -7.69
N ASP A 23 -39.17 10.11 -8.24
CA ASP A 23 -39.55 9.22 -9.35
C ASP A 23 -40.76 8.33 -9.01
N LEU A 24 -40.75 7.66 -7.84
CA LEU A 24 -41.89 6.85 -7.41
C LEU A 24 -43.18 7.67 -7.23
N ARG A 25 -43.06 8.92 -6.75
CA ARG A 25 -44.22 9.82 -6.62
C ARG A 25 -44.77 10.24 -7.98
N ASP A 26 -43.92 10.49 -8.96
CA ASP A 26 -44.34 10.81 -10.33
C ASP A 26 -45.04 9.60 -11.00
N ARG A 27 -44.70 8.39 -10.55
CA ARG A 27 -45.39 7.13 -10.92
C ARG A 27 -46.66 6.86 -10.12
N GLY A 28 -47.10 7.79 -9.27
CA GLY A 28 -48.38 7.78 -8.59
C GLY A 28 -48.38 7.20 -7.17
N PHE A 29 -47.20 6.90 -6.59
CA PHE A 29 -47.12 6.42 -5.22
C PHE A 29 -47.45 7.52 -4.21
N THR A 30 -48.17 7.15 -3.16
CA THR A 30 -48.36 7.99 -1.97
C THR A 30 -47.09 8.06 -1.13
N GLN A 31 -46.97 9.07 -0.27
CA GLN A 31 -45.80 9.19 0.64
C GLN A 31 -45.64 7.97 1.55
N SER A 32 -46.73 7.34 1.95
CA SER A 32 -46.70 6.15 2.82
C SER A 32 -46.20 4.92 2.07
N GLU A 33 -46.60 4.74 0.80
CA GLU A 33 -46.10 3.66 -0.05
C GLU A 33 -44.61 3.84 -0.37
N VAL A 34 -44.17 5.05 -0.69
CA VAL A 34 -42.74 5.35 -0.88
C VAL A 34 -41.94 5.05 0.39
N ALA A 35 -42.47 5.40 1.56
CA ALA A 35 -41.80 5.14 2.84
C ALA A 35 -41.62 3.64 3.10
N GLU A 36 -42.65 2.85 2.79
CA GLU A 36 -42.60 1.39 2.90
C GLU A 36 -41.57 0.78 1.94
N VAL A 37 -41.58 1.19 0.67
CA VAL A 37 -40.65 0.68 -0.36
C VAL A 37 -39.20 1.03 -0.04
N LEU A 38 -38.93 2.26 0.40
CA LEU A 38 -37.57 2.72 0.71
C LEU A 38 -37.10 2.31 2.11
N GLY A 39 -37.98 1.72 2.94
CA GLY A 39 -37.64 1.32 4.31
C GLY A 39 -37.31 2.50 5.23
N ILE A 40 -37.92 3.66 5.02
CA ILE A 40 -37.70 4.89 5.79
C ILE A 40 -39.00 5.43 6.39
N SER A 41 -38.90 6.44 7.25
CA SER A 41 -40.10 7.09 7.80
C SER A 41 -40.84 7.91 6.75
N GLN A 42 -42.18 7.97 6.82
CA GLN A 42 -42.98 8.89 6.00
C GLN A 42 -42.54 10.35 6.17
N SER A 43 -42.12 10.74 7.38
CA SER A 43 -41.55 12.07 7.63
C SER A 43 -40.27 12.32 6.83
N ALA A 44 -39.43 11.31 6.62
CA ALA A 44 -38.25 11.43 5.77
C ALA A 44 -38.63 11.62 4.30
N VAL A 45 -39.60 10.85 3.80
CA VAL A 45 -40.17 11.03 2.44
C VAL A 45 -40.74 12.43 2.26
N SER A 46 -41.44 12.96 3.26
CA SER A 46 -41.96 14.32 3.23
C SER A 46 -40.85 15.35 3.08
N LYS A 47 -39.73 15.20 3.78
CA LYS A 47 -38.57 16.11 3.66
C LYS A 47 -37.96 16.07 2.27
N TYR A 48 -37.78 14.87 1.70
CA TYR A 48 -37.29 14.71 0.32
C TYR A 48 -38.20 15.42 -0.68
N ALA A 49 -39.52 15.17 -0.59
CA ALA A 49 -40.50 15.75 -1.49
C ALA A 49 -40.60 17.29 -1.43
N HIS A 50 -40.20 17.91 -0.32
CA HIS A 50 -40.17 19.37 -0.16
C HIS A 50 -38.77 19.98 -0.37
N GLY A 51 -37.78 19.19 -0.77
CA GLY A 51 -36.41 19.65 -0.97
C GLY A 51 -35.72 20.10 0.33
N GLU A 52 -36.16 19.58 1.48
CA GLU A 52 -35.62 19.91 2.80
C GLU A 52 -34.41 19.05 3.19
N VAL A 53 -33.80 18.38 2.21
CA VAL A 53 -32.63 17.52 2.40
C VAL A 53 -31.53 17.96 1.45
N THR A 54 -30.29 17.91 1.93
CA THR A 54 -29.10 18.18 1.12
C THR A 54 -29.06 17.21 -0.06
N VAL A 55 -28.99 17.75 -1.27
CA VAL A 55 -28.78 17.02 -2.51
C VAL A 55 -27.43 17.48 -3.07
N ASN A 56 -26.56 16.54 -3.39
CA ASN A 56 -25.30 16.83 -4.05
C ASN A 56 -25.53 16.81 -5.58
N ASP A 57 -25.32 17.95 -6.22
CA ASP A 57 -25.58 18.13 -7.66
C ASP A 57 -24.71 17.22 -8.54
N ARG A 58 -23.47 16.89 -8.13
CA ARG A 58 -22.58 15.97 -8.88
C ARG A 58 -23.12 14.55 -8.83
N ILE A 59 -23.62 14.10 -7.68
CA ILE A 59 -24.25 12.78 -7.52
C ILE A 59 -25.56 12.72 -8.31
N ALA A 60 -26.38 13.78 -8.24
CA ALA A 60 -27.64 13.84 -8.97
C ALA A 60 -27.47 13.89 -10.50
N ALA A 61 -26.33 14.39 -10.98
CA ALA A 61 -26.02 14.50 -12.40
C ALA A 61 -25.24 13.29 -12.96
N ASP A 62 -24.77 12.35 -12.13
CA ASP A 62 -24.06 11.17 -12.60
C ASP A 62 -25.00 10.24 -13.38
N GLU A 63 -24.64 9.92 -14.63
CA GLU A 63 -25.49 9.12 -15.52
C GLU A 63 -25.83 7.74 -14.95
N ARG A 64 -24.87 7.09 -14.25
CA ARG A 64 -25.10 5.76 -13.66
C ARG A 64 -26.07 5.83 -12.49
N VAL A 65 -26.03 6.92 -11.71
CA VAL A 65 -27.00 7.17 -10.65
C VAL A 65 -28.40 7.37 -11.24
N GLN A 66 -28.53 8.19 -12.29
CA GLN A 66 -29.80 8.44 -12.95
C GLN A 66 -30.40 7.17 -13.56
N ASP A 67 -29.59 6.41 -14.30
CA ASP A 67 -29.98 5.14 -14.91
C ASP A 67 -30.44 4.13 -13.87
N LEU A 68 -29.69 3.99 -12.77
CA LEU A 68 -30.07 3.07 -11.70
C LEU A 68 -31.36 3.53 -10.99
N VAL A 69 -31.53 4.84 -10.73
CA VAL A 69 -32.75 5.37 -10.12
C VAL A 69 -33.97 5.09 -11.01
N ASP A 70 -33.88 5.30 -12.32
CA ASP A 70 -35.00 5.01 -13.25
C ASP A 70 -35.30 3.50 -13.33
N ALA A 71 -34.26 2.66 -13.40
CA ALA A 71 -34.41 1.21 -13.43
C ALA A 71 -35.06 0.68 -12.14
N LEU A 72 -34.58 1.14 -10.98
CA LEU A 72 -35.15 0.79 -9.68
C LEU A 72 -36.57 1.33 -9.53
N GLY A 73 -36.82 2.58 -9.92
CA GLY A 73 -38.14 3.20 -9.88
C GLY A 73 -39.17 2.42 -10.70
N THR A 74 -38.79 2.01 -11.92
CA THR A 74 -39.60 1.15 -12.79
C THR A 74 -39.87 -0.21 -12.15
N GLY A 75 -38.80 -0.90 -11.72
CA GLY A 75 -38.91 -2.24 -11.14
C GLY A 75 -39.69 -2.29 -9.83
N LEU A 76 -39.49 -1.30 -8.95
CA LEU A 76 -40.20 -1.19 -7.67
C LEU A 76 -41.68 -0.85 -7.90
N ALA A 77 -41.99 0.05 -8.84
CA ALA A 77 -43.37 0.39 -9.17
C ALA A 77 -44.15 -0.80 -9.76
N ALA A 78 -43.48 -1.65 -10.54
CA ALA A 78 -44.06 -2.87 -11.10
C ALA A 78 -44.08 -4.06 -10.11
N GLY A 79 -43.39 -3.96 -8.97
CA GLY A 79 -43.19 -5.06 -8.04
C GLY A 79 -42.23 -6.16 -8.55
N GLU A 80 -41.46 -5.85 -9.59
CA GLU A 80 -40.47 -6.75 -10.21
C GLU A 80 -39.13 -6.72 -9.47
N VAL A 81 -38.81 -5.60 -8.82
CA VAL A 81 -37.62 -5.42 -7.97
C VAL A 81 -38.06 -5.41 -6.51
N SER A 82 -37.37 -6.20 -5.68
CA SER A 82 -37.58 -6.17 -4.23
C SER A 82 -36.73 -5.08 -3.56
N PRO A 83 -37.12 -4.57 -2.38
CA PRO A 83 -36.28 -3.64 -1.62
C PRO A 83 -34.86 -4.18 -1.33
N VAL A 84 -34.72 -5.49 -1.14
CA VAL A 84 -33.41 -6.14 -0.93
C VAL A 84 -32.57 -6.09 -2.21
N GLN A 85 -33.17 -6.33 -3.37
CA GLN A 85 -32.47 -6.21 -4.64
C GLN A 85 -32.07 -4.75 -4.90
N ALA A 86 -32.97 -3.79 -4.67
CA ALA A 86 -32.64 -2.36 -4.80
C ALA A 86 -31.47 -1.96 -3.90
N LEU A 87 -31.43 -2.46 -2.66
CA LEU A 87 -30.28 -2.29 -1.76
C LEU A 87 -29.00 -2.85 -2.38
N ILE A 88 -29.02 -4.09 -2.89
CA ILE A 88 -27.84 -4.72 -3.49
C ILE A 88 -27.32 -3.90 -4.69
N GLU A 89 -28.20 -3.46 -5.59
CA GLU A 89 -27.79 -2.66 -6.76
C GLU A 89 -27.19 -1.31 -6.35
N LEU A 90 -27.75 -0.66 -5.32
CA LEU A 90 -27.21 0.58 -4.76
C LEU A 90 -25.84 0.38 -4.11
N GLU A 91 -25.65 -0.72 -3.38
CA GLU A 91 -24.37 -1.08 -2.76
C GLU A 91 -23.31 -1.41 -3.83
N ILE A 92 -23.68 -2.03 -4.94
CA ILE A 92 -22.79 -2.24 -6.08
C ILE A 92 -22.39 -0.90 -6.69
N LEU A 93 -23.35 -0.01 -6.96
CA LEU A 93 -23.05 1.31 -7.51
C LEU A 93 -22.14 2.13 -6.58
N ILE A 94 -22.38 2.12 -5.26
CA ILE A 94 -21.52 2.79 -4.29
C ILE A 94 -20.07 2.30 -4.45
N ARG A 95 -19.85 0.99 -4.50
CA ARG A 95 -18.50 0.41 -4.67
C ARG A 95 -17.85 0.81 -6.00
N ASP A 96 -18.64 0.88 -7.07
CA ASP A 96 -18.12 1.32 -8.37
C ASP A 96 -17.68 2.80 -8.29
N LEU A 97 -18.49 3.67 -7.69
CA LEU A 97 -18.18 5.09 -7.51
C LEU A 97 -17.07 5.38 -6.49
N GLU A 98 -16.80 4.44 -5.58
CA GLU A 98 -15.64 4.46 -4.67
C GLU A 98 -14.33 4.03 -5.34
N SER A 99 -14.38 3.58 -6.60
CA SER A 99 -13.16 3.27 -7.34
C SER A 99 -12.30 4.51 -7.53
N GLY A 100 -10.98 4.32 -7.54
CA GLY A 100 -10.02 5.43 -7.63
C GLY A 100 -10.29 6.34 -8.82
N GLY A 101 -10.30 7.64 -8.56
CA GLY A 101 -10.61 8.67 -9.55
C GLY A 101 -12.07 8.76 -9.96
N ASP A 102 -12.98 7.97 -9.38
CA ASP A 102 -14.42 8.05 -9.62
C ASP A 102 -15.12 8.97 -8.60
N LEU A 103 -16.43 9.15 -8.70
CA LEU A 103 -17.14 10.26 -8.07
C LEU A 103 -17.05 10.30 -6.55
N LEU A 104 -17.29 9.18 -5.85
CA LEU A 104 -17.22 9.16 -4.38
C LEU A 104 -15.77 9.24 -3.90
N ALA A 105 -14.82 8.66 -4.64
CA ALA A 105 -13.40 8.82 -4.35
C ALA A 105 -12.95 10.30 -4.48
N GLN A 106 -13.38 11.00 -5.53
CA GLN A 106 -13.09 12.44 -5.71
C GLN A 106 -13.68 13.29 -4.59
N LEU A 107 -14.92 13.03 -4.18
CA LEU A 107 -15.54 13.73 -3.04
C LEU A 107 -14.78 13.44 -1.74
N HIS A 108 -14.23 12.23 -1.58
CA HIS A 108 -13.43 11.86 -0.42
C HIS A 108 -12.06 12.53 -0.39
N GLU A 109 -11.38 12.62 -1.53
CA GLU A 109 -10.13 13.37 -1.68
C GLU A 109 -10.32 14.86 -1.40
N GLU A 110 -11.45 15.44 -1.80
CA GLU A 110 -11.78 16.85 -1.48
C GLU A 110 -11.98 17.07 0.03
N ALA A 111 -12.54 16.08 0.74
CA ALA A 111 -12.73 16.11 2.18
C ALA A 111 -11.44 15.80 2.97
N VAL A 112 -10.54 15.00 2.40
CA VAL A 112 -9.26 14.58 2.99
C VAL A 112 -8.13 14.76 1.95
N PRO A 113 -7.60 15.98 1.79
CA PRO A 113 -6.64 16.31 0.72
C PRO A 113 -5.36 15.46 0.73
N GLU A 114 -4.97 14.91 1.88
CA GLU A 114 -3.81 14.03 2.02
C GLU A 114 -3.94 12.73 1.19
N LEU A 115 -5.16 12.36 0.77
CA LEU A 115 -5.39 11.21 -0.11
C LEU A 115 -4.96 11.48 -1.56
N ALA A 116 -4.96 12.74 -2.01
CA ALA A 116 -4.61 13.11 -3.39
C ALA A 116 -3.14 12.82 -3.73
N ASP A 117 -2.25 12.82 -2.72
CA ASP A 117 -0.83 12.51 -2.88
C ASP A 117 -0.58 11.03 -3.26
N HIS A 118 -1.62 10.19 -3.26
CA HIS A 118 -1.52 8.74 -3.34
C HIS A 118 -2.11 8.12 -4.63
N GLY A 119 -2.50 8.94 -5.61
CA GLY A 119 -2.80 8.54 -7.01
C GLY A 119 -4.18 7.93 -7.28
N SER A 120 -4.63 7.94 -8.54
CA SER A 120 -5.99 7.57 -8.96
C SER A 120 -6.30 6.06 -9.02
N SER A 121 -5.38 5.18 -8.59
CA SER A 121 -5.64 3.74 -8.38
C SER A 121 -6.30 3.47 -7.00
N PHE A 122 -6.56 4.53 -6.25
CA PHE A 122 -6.94 4.49 -4.86
C PHE A 122 -8.34 3.90 -4.63
N ARG A 123 -8.38 2.71 -4.02
CA ARG A 123 -9.56 2.19 -3.33
C ARG A 123 -9.24 2.11 -1.84
N VAL A 124 -9.82 3.00 -1.03
CA VAL A 124 -9.71 2.95 0.45
C VAL A 124 -10.06 1.55 0.98
N HIS A 125 -10.99 0.87 0.30
CA HIS A 125 -11.55 -0.42 0.69
C HIS A 125 -10.98 -1.63 -0.03
N ASP A 126 -10.01 -1.47 -0.93
CA ASP A 126 -9.37 -2.64 -1.54
C ASP A 126 -8.35 -3.23 -0.55
N PRO A 127 -8.57 -4.46 -0.03
CA PRO A 127 -7.66 -5.09 0.91
C PRO A 127 -6.26 -5.33 0.33
N GLU A 128 -6.13 -5.26 -1.00
CA GLU A 128 -4.89 -5.39 -1.77
C GLU A 128 -4.39 -4.05 -2.35
N SER A 129 -4.94 -2.90 -1.94
CA SER A 129 -4.51 -1.61 -2.50
C SER A 129 -3.00 -1.38 -2.39
N ASP A 130 -2.41 -0.81 -3.44
CA ASP A 130 -0.99 -0.49 -3.52
C ASP A 130 -0.51 0.29 -2.29
N LEU A 131 -1.36 1.17 -1.75
CA LEU A 131 -1.05 1.94 -0.54
C LEU A 131 -0.96 1.11 0.73
N ARG A 132 -1.85 0.13 0.93
CA ARG A 132 -1.72 -0.77 2.08
C ARG A 132 -0.44 -1.58 1.98
N THR A 133 -0.08 -2.01 0.78
CA THR A 133 1.16 -2.74 0.52
C THR A 133 2.36 -1.84 0.81
N SER A 134 2.39 -0.63 0.28
CA SER A 134 3.43 0.37 0.52
C SER A 134 3.57 0.74 2.00
N GLU A 135 2.47 1.01 2.70
CA GLU A 135 2.51 1.32 4.14
C GLU A 135 2.95 0.14 4.99
N ARG A 136 2.64 -1.10 4.60
CA ARG A 136 3.19 -2.29 5.28
C ARG A 136 4.69 -2.37 5.13
N VAL A 137 5.22 -2.12 3.93
CA VAL A 137 6.67 -2.07 3.67
C VAL A 137 7.33 -0.98 4.51
N LEU A 138 6.81 0.26 4.47
CA LEU A 138 7.34 1.38 5.27
C LEU A 138 7.26 1.10 6.76
N SER A 139 6.16 0.51 7.23
CA SER A 139 6.00 0.13 8.64
C SER A 139 6.97 -0.96 9.06
N SER A 140 7.25 -1.95 8.20
CA SER A 140 8.26 -2.97 8.47
C SER A 140 9.66 -2.36 8.55
N LEU A 141 10.01 -1.45 7.63
CA LEU A 141 11.27 -0.72 7.68
C LEU A 141 11.42 0.10 8.96
N ARG A 142 10.41 0.87 9.36
CA ARG A 142 10.43 1.63 10.62
C ARG A 142 10.67 0.72 11.83
N ARG A 143 10.07 -0.47 11.87
CA ARG A 143 10.30 -1.45 12.94
C ARG A 143 11.72 -2.01 12.90
N GLY A 144 12.20 -2.44 11.73
CA GLY A 144 13.58 -2.94 11.56
C GLY A 144 14.63 -1.89 11.92
N LEU A 145 14.45 -0.63 11.50
CA LEU A 145 15.32 0.49 11.87
C LEU A 145 15.33 0.73 13.37
N GLY A 146 14.17 0.74 14.03
CA GLY A 146 14.10 0.86 15.49
C GLY A 146 14.84 -0.27 16.22
N MET A 147 14.85 -1.49 15.68
CA MET A 147 15.67 -2.59 16.20
C MET A 147 17.17 -2.32 16.01
N LEU A 148 17.60 -1.87 14.83
CA LEU A 148 19.01 -1.56 14.55
C LEU A 148 19.52 -0.39 15.39
N GLU A 149 18.73 0.66 15.58
CA GLU A 149 19.08 1.82 16.40
C GLU A 149 19.27 1.46 17.89
N THR A 150 18.52 0.47 18.37
CA THR A 150 18.61 0.00 19.76
C THR A 150 19.56 -1.17 19.95
N THR A 151 20.09 -1.73 18.86
CA THR A 151 21.06 -2.84 18.88
C THR A 151 22.45 -2.30 19.20
N SER A 152 22.96 -2.65 20.39
CA SER A 152 24.33 -2.34 20.77
C SER A 152 25.31 -3.12 19.88
N GLY A 153 26.35 -2.45 19.38
CA GLY A 153 27.36 -3.09 18.53
C GLY A 153 27.09 -2.97 17.03
N PHE A 154 25.87 -2.65 16.59
CA PHE A 154 25.55 -2.49 15.17
C PHE A 154 26.44 -1.45 14.46
N THR A 155 26.89 -0.40 15.16
CA THR A 155 27.82 0.60 14.60
C THR A 155 29.12 -0.01 14.09
N GLY A 156 29.57 -1.15 14.63
CA GLY A 156 30.75 -1.87 14.15
C GLY A 156 30.53 -2.62 12.84
N LEU A 157 29.27 -2.82 12.44
CA LEU A 157 28.88 -3.46 11.19
C LEU A 157 28.59 -2.46 10.06
N ILE A 158 28.61 -1.15 10.34
CA ILE A 158 28.30 -0.11 9.35
C ILE A 158 29.55 0.15 8.48
N PRO A 159 29.48 -0.03 7.14
CA PRO A 159 30.59 0.23 6.24
C PRO A 159 30.84 1.74 6.04
N ALA A 160 31.97 2.11 5.43
CA ALA A 160 32.31 3.52 5.19
C ALA A 160 31.32 4.21 4.24
N VAL A 161 30.75 3.48 3.27
CA VAL A 161 29.66 3.98 2.41
C VAL A 161 28.30 4.05 3.11
N GLY A 162 28.19 3.62 4.37
CA GLY A 162 26.96 3.55 5.14
C GLY A 162 26.10 2.32 4.81
N SER A 163 25.27 1.93 5.77
CA SER A 163 24.30 0.83 5.62
C SER A 163 22.96 1.36 5.11
N ASN A 164 22.21 0.55 4.37
CA ASN A 164 20.84 0.85 4.04
C ASN A 164 19.98 -0.41 4.19
N LEU A 165 18.98 -0.34 5.06
CA LEU A 165 17.95 -1.37 5.18
C LEU A 165 16.85 -1.02 4.16
N VAL A 166 16.58 -1.94 3.26
CA VAL A 166 15.58 -1.77 2.20
C VAL A 166 14.55 -2.89 2.23
N ALA A 167 13.35 -2.59 1.74
CA ALA A 167 12.30 -3.57 1.52
C ALA A 167 11.43 -3.16 0.32
N CYS A 168 10.92 -4.14 -0.42
CA CYS A 168 10.14 -3.91 -1.64
C CYS A 168 8.71 -4.43 -1.51
N ILE A 169 7.83 -3.91 -2.35
CA ILE A 169 6.49 -4.49 -2.54
C ILE A 169 6.57 -5.88 -3.23
N PRO A 170 5.52 -6.73 -3.15
CA PRO A 170 5.55 -8.08 -3.71
C PRO A 170 5.87 -8.15 -5.20
N ASP A 171 5.34 -7.23 -6.01
CA ASP A 171 5.49 -7.22 -7.47
C ASP A 171 6.54 -6.20 -7.95
N ALA A 172 7.52 -5.87 -7.09
CA ALA A 172 8.54 -4.86 -7.39
C ALA A 172 9.37 -5.19 -8.65
N GLU A 173 9.40 -4.26 -9.61
CA GLU A 173 10.11 -4.39 -10.88
C GLU A 173 11.39 -3.53 -10.91
N ASP A 174 11.32 -2.34 -10.32
CA ASP A 174 12.41 -1.36 -10.33
C ASP A 174 12.69 -0.72 -8.96
N VAL A 175 13.60 0.26 -8.93
CA VAL A 175 14.06 0.89 -7.69
C VAL A 175 12.97 1.71 -7.03
N ASP A 176 12.01 2.24 -7.80
CA ASP A 176 10.91 3.05 -7.27
C ASP A 176 9.93 2.18 -6.45
N ASP A 177 9.90 0.86 -6.69
CA ASP A 177 9.15 -0.13 -5.92
C ASP A 177 9.84 -0.58 -4.62
N VAL A 178 11.03 -0.04 -4.33
CA VAL A 178 11.84 -0.37 -3.16
C VAL A 178 11.97 0.82 -2.23
N ALA A 179 11.57 0.65 -0.98
CA ALA A 179 11.76 1.63 0.07
C ALA A 179 13.08 1.41 0.82
N GLY A 180 13.68 2.49 1.27
CA GLY A 180 14.92 2.48 2.05
C GLY A 180 15.12 3.79 2.81
N VAL A 181 16.28 3.96 3.42
CA VAL A 181 16.62 5.17 4.18
C VAL A 181 17.26 6.22 3.26
N PRO A 182 16.65 7.41 3.08
CA PRO A 182 17.28 8.52 2.39
C PRO A 182 18.56 8.92 3.12
N GLY A 183 19.70 9.00 2.44
CA GLY A 183 20.96 9.38 3.08
C GLY A 183 21.61 8.30 3.95
N ARG A 184 21.06 7.06 3.98
CA ARG A 184 21.66 5.86 4.62
C ARG A 184 21.83 5.96 6.15
N ILE A 185 22.20 4.84 6.75
CA ILE A 185 22.46 4.67 8.18
C ILE A 185 23.97 4.80 8.41
N PHE A 186 24.36 5.64 9.37
CA PHE A 186 25.76 5.91 9.68
C PHE A 186 26.06 5.82 11.18
N ASP A 187 27.32 5.51 11.52
CA ASP A 187 27.84 5.73 12.87
C ASP A 187 28.22 7.20 13.06
N VAL A 188 27.51 7.88 13.96
CA VAL A 188 27.83 9.24 14.40
C VAL A 188 28.20 9.23 15.87
N LYS A 189 29.51 9.17 16.13
CA LYS A 189 30.10 9.20 17.50
C LYS A 189 29.69 8.00 18.36
N GLY A 190 29.72 6.80 17.78
CA GLY A 190 29.33 5.55 18.45
C GLY A 190 27.81 5.39 18.57
N ARG A 191 27.04 5.98 17.66
CA ARG A 191 25.58 5.91 17.63
C ARG A 191 25.08 5.69 16.22
N THR A 192 24.29 4.64 16.04
CA THR A 192 23.49 4.41 14.84
C THR A 192 22.60 5.63 14.62
N THR A 193 22.75 6.29 13.47
CA THR A 193 21.99 7.48 13.10
C THR A 193 21.25 7.23 11.80
N VAL A 194 19.92 7.35 11.86
CA VAL A 194 19.02 7.33 10.71
C VAL A 194 18.60 8.78 10.42
N PRO A 195 18.98 9.36 9.28
CA PRO A 195 18.84 10.80 9.03
C PRO A 195 17.41 11.24 8.66
N ALA A 196 16.59 10.33 8.14
CA ALA A 196 15.22 10.58 7.70
C ALA A 196 14.38 9.29 7.75
N ASP A 197 13.06 9.45 7.73
CA ASP A 197 12.13 8.32 7.62
C ASP A 197 12.30 7.57 6.28
N PRO A 198 11.96 6.26 6.23
CA PRO A 198 12.06 5.50 4.99
C PRO A 198 11.13 6.03 3.90
N GLU A 199 11.61 6.00 2.66
CA GLU A 199 10.89 6.45 1.47
C GLU A 199 11.17 5.49 0.29
N PHE A 200 10.25 5.42 -0.67
CA PHE A 200 10.41 4.66 -1.92
C PHE A 200 11.38 5.34 -2.88
N GLY A 201 12.14 4.55 -3.66
CA GLY A 201 13.03 5.07 -4.71
C GLY A 201 14.36 5.69 -4.24
N VAL A 202 14.66 5.69 -2.94
CA VAL A 202 15.82 6.43 -2.39
C VAL A 202 17.13 5.64 -2.28
N SER A 203 17.09 4.31 -2.45
CA SER A 203 18.25 3.43 -2.27
C SER A 203 18.58 2.64 -3.52
N GLU A 204 19.34 3.20 -4.45
CA GLU A 204 19.60 2.52 -5.74
C GLU A 204 20.39 1.22 -5.59
N HIS A 205 21.48 1.23 -4.82
CA HIS A 205 22.45 0.12 -4.88
C HIS A 205 21.94 -1.15 -4.18
N VAL A 206 21.44 -1.03 -2.94
CA VAL A 206 20.90 -2.18 -2.21
C VAL A 206 19.59 -2.66 -2.86
N ALA A 207 18.77 -1.74 -3.40
CA ALA A 207 17.59 -2.14 -4.18
C ALA A 207 17.97 -2.96 -5.42
N ARG A 208 19.00 -2.56 -6.17
CA ARG A 208 19.46 -3.33 -7.35
C ARG A 208 19.90 -4.75 -6.98
N VAL A 209 20.62 -4.93 -5.87
CA VAL A 209 21.02 -6.26 -5.38
C VAL A 209 19.78 -7.09 -5.00
N LEU A 210 18.86 -6.52 -4.21
CA LEU A 210 17.61 -7.19 -3.82
C LEU A 210 16.77 -7.59 -5.05
N LEU A 211 16.54 -6.67 -5.98
CA LEU A 211 15.76 -6.90 -7.19
C LEU A 211 16.42 -7.91 -8.13
N ALA A 212 17.75 -7.88 -8.27
CA ALA A 212 18.48 -8.88 -9.02
C ALA A 212 18.29 -10.27 -8.40
N ALA A 213 18.44 -10.40 -7.09
CA ALA A 213 18.23 -11.68 -6.42
C ALA A 213 16.80 -12.21 -6.62
N ARG A 214 15.80 -11.34 -6.51
CA ARG A 214 14.38 -11.67 -6.74
C ARG A 214 14.12 -12.14 -8.17
N ARG A 215 14.61 -11.41 -9.18
CA ARG A 215 14.42 -11.75 -10.60
C ARG A 215 14.96 -13.14 -10.96
N HIS A 216 16.00 -13.58 -10.27
CA HIS A 216 16.62 -14.89 -10.48
C HIS A 216 16.09 -15.99 -9.52
N GLY A 217 15.00 -15.69 -8.80
CA GLY A 217 14.22 -16.68 -8.05
C GLY A 217 14.51 -16.73 -6.56
N GLY A 218 15.17 -15.73 -5.99
CA GLY A 218 15.28 -15.53 -4.55
C GLY A 218 13.94 -15.05 -3.95
N ALA A 219 13.59 -15.54 -2.77
CA ALA A 219 12.33 -15.22 -2.10
C ALA A 219 12.36 -13.92 -1.26
N ALA A 220 13.53 -13.30 -1.12
CA ALA A 220 13.74 -12.15 -0.25
C ALA A 220 12.98 -10.91 -0.73
N THR A 221 12.39 -10.17 0.19
CA THR A 221 11.71 -8.88 -0.04
C THR A 221 12.40 -7.74 0.71
N ALA A 222 13.39 -8.03 1.54
CA ALA A 222 14.18 -7.07 2.29
C ALA A 222 15.67 -7.41 2.24
N ALA A 223 16.50 -6.38 2.39
CA ALA A 223 17.95 -6.52 2.40
C ALA A 223 18.63 -5.43 3.25
N ILE A 224 19.81 -5.72 3.78
CA ILE A 224 20.70 -4.71 4.35
C ILE A 224 22.14 -4.98 3.93
N ASN A 225 22.89 -3.92 3.62
CA ASN A 225 24.34 -4.02 3.46
C ASN A 225 25.07 -3.71 4.79
N ILE A 226 26.07 -4.53 5.10
CA ILE A 226 26.99 -4.35 6.22
C ILE A 226 28.45 -4.47 5.73
N THR A 227 29.38 -4.09 6.59
CA THR A 227 30.82 -4.27 6.33
C THR A 227 31.14 -5.72 6.02
N TYR A 228 32.11 -5.93 5.14
CA TYR A 228 32.65 -7.26 4.88
C TYR A 228 33.84 -7.56 5.79
N GLU A 229 33.72 -8.66 6.52
CA GLU A 229 34.84 -9.37 7.13
C GLU A 229 34.62 -10.87 6.88
N PRO A 230 35.65 -11.65 6.49
CA PRO A 230 35.51 -13.09 6.28
C PRO A 230 34.87 -13.80 7.47
N GLU A 231 35.22 -13.39 8.69
CA GLU A 231 34.70 -13.93 9.94
C GLU A 231 33.18 -13.71 10.09
N LEU A 232 32.65 -12.60 9.59
CA LEU A 232 31.20 -12.32 9.61
C LEU A 232 30.44 -13.22 8.63
N VAL A 233 31.05 -13.54 7.47
CA VAL A 233 30.46 -14.49 6.51
C VAL A 233 30.41 -15.88 7.13
N ASP A 234 31.51 -16.33 7.74
CA ASP A 234 31.57 -17.63 8.43
C ASP A 234 30.52 -17.70 9.56
N GLU A 235 30.37 -16.65 10.36
CA GLU A 235 29.39 -16.60 11.44
C GLU A 235 27.93 -16.66 10.93
N LEU A 236 27.62 -15.99 9.80
CA LEU A 236 26.31 -16.09 9.16
C LEU A 236 26.04 -17.53 8.69
N ILE A 237 27.04 -18.21 8.10
CA ILE A 237 26.92 -19.61 7.67
C ILE A 237 26.70 -20.54 8.87
N GLU A 238 27.44 -20.36 9.96
CA GLU A 238 27.27 -21.15 11.20
C GLU A 238 25.86 -21.00 11.80
N ARG A 239 25.22 -19.85 11.56
CA ARG A 239 23.84 -19.56 11.99
C ARG A 239 22.78 -20.07 11.02
N GLY A 240 23.18 -20.79 9.97
CA GLY A 240 22.29 -21.47 9.03
C GLY A 240 21.92 -20.64 7.80
N HIS A 241 22.60 -19.52 7.56
CA HIS A 241 22.47 -18.79 6.31
C HIS A 241 23.30 -19.43 5.20
N VAL A 242 22.83 -19.30 3.97
CA VAL A 242 23.59 -19.70 2.79
C VAL A 242 24.19 -18.46 2.17
N ALA A 243 25.51 -18.47 1.94
CA ALA A 243 26.27 -17.34 1.43
C ALA A 243 26.75 -17.62 -0.01
N ALA A 244 26.61 -16.63 -0.88
CA ALA A 244 27.14 -16.68 -2.23
C ALA A 244 27.95 -15.40 -2.55
N GLU A 245 29.13 -15.60 -3.15
CA GLU A 245 29.98 -14.50 -3.62
C GLU A 245 29.53 -14.04 -5.01
N PHE A 246 29.63 -12.74 -5.28
CA PHE A 246 29.42 -12.20 -6.62
C PHE A 246 30.47 -11.14 -6.97
N ASP A 247 30.66 -10.90 -8.26
CA ASP A 247 31.61 -9.89 -8.76
C ASP A 247 30.95 -8.51 -8.91
N GLU A 248 31.41 -7.56 -8.09
CA GLU A 248 30.96 -6.16 -8.06
C GLU A 248 31.66 -5.29 -9.13
N SER A 249 32.71 -5.80 -9.81
CA SER A 249 33.44 -5.02 -10.82
C SER A 249 32.73 -4.92 -12.18
N GLY A 250 31.73 -5.77 -12.40
CA GLY A 250 30.96 -5.87 -13.64
C GLY A 250 29.54 -5.29 -13.54
N ASP A 251 28.60 -5.92 -14.25
CA ASP A 251 27.17 -5.63 -14.11
C ASP A 251 26.61 -6.36 -12.88
N VAL A 252 26.35 -5.60 -11.81
CA VAL A 252 25.88 -6.13 -10.52
C VAL A 252 24.64 -7.00 -10.69
N ALA A 253 23.69 -6.62 -11.55
CA ALA A 253 22.47 -7.38 -11.75
C ALA A 253 22.75 -8.78 -12.32
N SER A 254 23.60 -8.87 -13.34
CA SER A 254 24.03 -10.14 -13.93
C SER A 254 24.86 -10.98 -12.96
N SER A 255 25.80 -10.37 -12.23
CA SER A 255 26.65 -11.07 -11.26
C SER A 255 25.85 -11.65 -10.10
N VAL A 256 24.93 -10.87 -9.51
CA VAL A 256 24.01 -11.34 -8.45
C VAL A 256 23.09 -12.42 -8.99
N GLY A 257 22.58 -12.25 -10.22
CA GLY A 257 21.74 -13.25 -10.87
C GLY A 257 22.44 -14.60 -11.01
N ALA A 258 23.69 -14.61 -11.48
CA ALA A 258 24.50 -15.82 -11.58
C ALA A 258 24.74 -16.47 -10.20
N ALA A 259 25.06 -15.66 -9.17
CA ALA A 259 25.26 -16.17 -7.81
C ALA A 259 24.01 -16.85 -7.24
N ILE A 260 22.82 -16.27 -7.45
CA ILE A 260 21.54 -16.86 -7.03
C ILE A 260 21.20 -18.10 -7.87
N GLU A 261 21.45 -18.09 -9.18
CA GLU A 261 21.20 -19.26 -10.02
C GLU A 261 22.05 -20.47 -9.61
N ASP A 262 23.30 -20.23 -9.23
CA ASP A 262 24.22 -21.26 -8.71
C ASP A 262 23.83 -21.71 -7.30
N GLU A 263 23.40 -20.79 -6.44
CA GLU A 263 23.01 -21.05 -5.05
C GLU A 263 21.63 -20.46 -4.72
N ARG A 264 20.58 -21.22 -5.07
CA ARG A 264 19.18 -20.77 -5.03
C ARG A 264 18.66 -20.41 -3.64
N ASP A 265 19.27 -20.97 -2.60
CA ASP A 265 18.88 -20.76 -1.21
C ASP A 265 19.70 -19.65 -0.52
N ALA A 266 20.57 -18.93 -1.27
CA ALA A 266 21.40 -17.87 -0.72
C ALA A 266 20.57 -16.76 -0.07
N THR A 267 20.76 -16.59 1.24
CA THR A 267 20.22 -15.48 2.05
C THR A 267 21.28 -14.44 2.37
N VAL A 268 22.53 -14.68 1.98
CA VAL A 268 23.65 -13.76 2.13
C VAL A 268 24.36 -13.68 0.80
N LEU A 269 24.52 -12.46 0.29
CA LEU A 269 25.37 -12.18 -0.87
C LEU A 269 26.56 -11.37 -0.40
N TYR A 270 27.75 -11.59 -0.93
CA TYR A 270 28.90 -10.76 -0.57
C TYR A 270 29.86 -10.56 -1.74
N GLN A 271 30.68 -9.52 -1.63
CA GLN A 271 31.72 -9.20 -2.58
C GLN A 271 32.95 -8.66 -1.84
N THR A 272 34.14 -9.03 -2.31
CA THR A 272 35.41 -8.75 -1.62
C THR A 272 36.09 -7.44 -2.06
N GLY A 273 35.34 -6.55 -2.69
CA GLY A 273 35.78 -5.23 -3.10
C GLY A 273 36.62 -5.23 -4.37
N GLY A 274 37.17 -4.06 -4.67
CA GLY A 274 37.98 -3.81 -5.86
C GLY A 274 38.58 -2.41 -5.83
N ILE A 275 39.17 -1.98 -6.94
CA ILE A 275 39.73 -0.62 -7.02
C ILE A 275 38.60 0.40 -6.91
N GLY A 276 38.53 1.10 -5.78
CA GLY A 276 37.49 2.10 -5.50
C GLY A 276 36.14 1.51 -5.07
N ILE A 277 36.08 0.21 -4.79
CA ILE A 277 34.88 -0.50 -4.35
C ILE A 277 35.16 -1.07 -2.96
N GLU A 278 34.40 -0.60 -1.97
CA GLU A 278 34.43 -1.14 -0.61
C GLU A 278 33.80 -2.54 -0.59
N PRO A 279 34.41 -3.54 0.06
CA PRO A 279 33.81 -4.87 0.19
C PRO A 279 32.59 -4.85 1.12
N LEU A 280 31.54 -5.59 0.76
CA LEU A 280 30.24 -5.57 1.46
C LEU A 280 29.62 -6.95 1.56
N ILE A 281 28.82 -7.15 2.61
CA ILE A 281 27.90 -8.27 2.78
C ILE A 281 26.48 -7.72 2.70
N TYR A 282 25.60 -8.41 1.98
CA TYR A 282 24.17 -8.14 1.86
C TYR A 282 23.41 -9.29 2.51
N VAL A 283 22.73 -9.00 3.60
CA VAL A 283 21.85 -9.98 4.27
C VAL A 283 20.45 -9.79 3.72
N LEU A 284 19.88 -10.86 3.17
CA LEU A 284 18.56 -10.91 2.54
C LEU A 284 17.55 -11.60 3.46
N GLY A 285 16.30 -11.16 3.43
CA GLY A 285 15.24 -11.75 4.25
C GLY A 285 13.82 -11.48 3.75
N PRO A 286 12.82 -12.10 4.41
CA PRO A 286 11.40 -12.02 4.03
C PRO A 286 10.71 -10.72 4.47
N ASP A 287 11.34 -9.94 5.34
CA ASP A 287 10.91 -8.61 5.78
C ASP A 287 12.06 -7.90 6.51
N ALA A 288 11.91 -6.60 6.74
CA ALA A 288 12.96 -5.76 7.31
C ALA A 288 13.26 -6.09 8.79
N GLU A 289 12.28 -6.64 9.52
CA GLU A 289 12.42 -7.03 10.93
C GLU A 289 13.28 -8.29 11.04
N SER A 290 13.01 -9.29 10.21
CA SER A 290 13.79 -10.54 10.11
C SER A 290 15.25 -10.25 9.77
N VAL A 291 15.49 -9.34 8.80
CA VAL A 291 16.85 -8.89 8.46
C VAL A 291 17.51 -8.20 9.66
N ALA A 292 16.81 -7.28 10.33
CA ALA A 292 17.34 -6.60 11.51
C ALA A 292 17.62 -7.57 12.68
N GLU A 293 16.82 -8.61 12.86
CA GLU A 293 17.04 -9.68 13.83
C GLU A 293 18.30 -10.48 13.52
N THR A 294 18.54 -10.84 12.25
CA THR A 294 19.79 -11.48 11.83
C THR A 294 20.99 -10.60 12.18
N ILE A 295 20.95 -9.31 11.85
CA ILE A 295 22.03 -8.37 12.17
C ILE A 295 22.25 -8.26 13.67
N ARG A 296 21.18 -8.13 14.46
CA ARG A 296 21.25 -8.09 15.92
C ARG A 296 21.89 -9.35 16.50
N SER A 297 21.73 -10.49 15.85
CA SER A 297 22.28 -11.74 16.33
C SER A 297 23.82 -11.79 16.25
N LEU A 298 24.44 -10.98 15.37
CA LEU A 298 25.89 -10.92 15.15
C LEU A 298 26.65 -10.10 16.21
N VAL A 299 25.95 -9.43 17.14
CA VAL A 299 26.55 -8.49 18.11
C VAL A 299 26.07 -8.67 19.55
#